data_AF-A0A8D8UTF7-F1
#
_entry.id   AF-A0A8D8UTF7-F1
#
_cell.length_a   1.000
_cell.length_b   1.000
_cell.length_c   1.000
_cell.angle_alpha   90.00
_cell.angle_beta   90.00
_cell.angle_gamma   90.00
#
_symmetry.space_group_name_H-M   'P 1'
#
loop_
_entity.id
_entity.type
_entity.pdbx_description
1 polymer ?
#
loop_
_entity_poly.entity_id
_entity_poly.type
_entity_poly.pdbx_seq_one_letter_code
_entity_poly.pdbx_strand_id
1 'polypeptide(L)'
;MQLLNVLPFVILFTLIIDVNLTSVQNKDIEAYEQDVNNAKSHLNVHKKRYKPILVIHGVMSGNKTLESFKERIQRFHPGTQVVIPNNYSNWVSLEPIWKQILDFGDMVMQMSAEHPDGIHLIGNFI
;
A
#
# COMPACT_ATOMS: atom_id res chain seq x y z
N MET A 1 -71.48 -9.67 12.98
CA MET A 1 -70.56 -8.65 13.53
C MET A 1 -69.53 -9.29 14.48
N GLN A 2 -68.56 -10.06 13.98
CA GLN A 2 -67.45 -10.58 14.82
C GLN A 2 -66.06 -10.29 14.22
N LEU A 3 -65.98 -9.88 12.95
CA LEU A 3 -64.72 -9.61 12.26
C LEU A 3 -64.04 -8.29 12.69
N LEU A 4 -64.79 -7.32 13.23
CA LEU A 4 -64.25 -5.99 13.56
C LEU A 4 -63.37 -5.97 14.83
N ASN A 5 -63.55 -6.90 15.76
CA ASN A 5 -62.80 -6.94 17.03
C ASN A 5 -61.46 -7.70 16.94
N VAL A 6 -61.20 -8.40 15.84
CA VAL A 6 -59.96 -9.19 15.63
C VAL A 6 -58.92 -8.42 14.81
N LEU A 7 -59.37 -7.44 14.02
CA LEU A 7 -58.54 -6.57 13.19
C LEU A 7 -57.36 -5.91 13.93
N PRO A 8 -57.53 -5.29 15.13
CA PRO A 8 -56.42 -4.63 15.82
C PRO A 8 -55.34 -5.61 16.29
N PHE A 9 -55.71 -6.85 16.64
CA PHE A 9 -54.75 -7.88 17.03
C PHE A 9 -53.92 -8.38 15.86
N VAL A 10 -54.54 -8.53 14.67
CA VAL A 10 -53.84 -8.95 13.46
C VAL A 10 -52.81 -7.89 13.03
N ILE A 11 -53.18 -6.61 13.04
CA ILE A 11 -52.29 -5.49 12.68
C ILE A 11 -51.09 -5.38 13.63
N LEU A 12 -51.33 -5.53 14.94
CA LEU A 12 -50.27 -5.49 15.93
C LEU A 12 -49.29 -6.65 15.76
N PHE A 13 -49.80 -7.84 15.44
CA PHE A 13 -48.98 -9.03 15.24
C PHE A 13 -48.10 -8.92 13.98
N THR A 14 -48.61 -8.43 12.85
CA THR A 14 -47.79 -8.17 11.67
C THR A 14 -46.70 -7.13 11.92
N LEU A 15 -47.02 -6.02 12.59
CA LEU A 15 -46.02 -5.00 12.95
C LEU A 15 -44.90 -5.57 13.83
N ILE A 16 -45.24 -6.43 14.79
CA ILE A 16 -44.23 -7.08 15.65
C ILE A 16 -43.35 -8.03 14.84
N ILE A 17 -43.90 -8.76 13.87
CA ILE A 17 -43.11 -9.62 12.98
C ILE A 17 -42.18 -8.78 12.09
N ASP A 18 -42.69 -7.72 11.47
CA ASP A 18 -41.90 -6.87 10.56
C ASP A 18 -40.73 -6.20 11.30
N VAL A 19 -40.96 -5.71 12.52
CA VAL A 19 -39.90 -5.16 13.38
C VAL A 19 -38.85 -6.21 13.73
N ASN A 20 -39.27 -7.43 14.10
CA ASN A 20 -38.34 -8.51 14.40
C ASN A 20 -37.54 -8.94 13.16
N LEU A 21 -38.17 -9.05 12.00
CA LEU A 21 -37.51 -9.42 10.76
C LEU A 21 -36.46 -8.37 10.35
N THR A 22 -36.81 -7.09 10.48
CA THR A 22 -35.89 -5.97 10.22
C THR A 22 -34.71 -5.99 11.20
N SER A 23 -34.95 -6.28 12.48
CA SER A 23 -33.89 -6.38 13.49
C SER A 23 -32.93 -7.55 13.23
N VAL A 24 -33.45 -8.71 12.82
CA VAL A 24 -32.64 -9.87 12.44
C VAL A 24 -31.79 -9.53 11.22
N GLN A 25 -32.39 -8.95 10.18
CA GLN A 25 -31.66 -8.60 8.96
C GLN A 25 -30.58 -7.54 9.18
N ASN A 26 -30.82 -6.56 10.06
CA ASN A 26 -29.78 -5.58 10.43
C ASN A 26 -28.60 -6.22 11.16
N LYS A 27 -28.85 -7.18 12.07
CA LYS A 27 -27.77 -7.92 12.75
C LYS A 27 -26.94 -8.74 11.78
N ASP A 28 -27.58 -9.36 10.78
CA ASP A 28 -26.88 -10.12 9.76
C ASP A 28 -26.00 -9.21 8.88
N ILE A 29 -26.48 -8.00 8.57
CA ILE A 29 -25.71 -6.99 7.83
C ILE A 29 -24.52 -6.51 8.67
N GLU A 30 -24.71 -6.20 9.94
CA GLU A 30 -23.64 -5.77 10.85
C GLU A 30 -22.57 -6.85 11.02
N ALA A 31 -22.97 -8.12 11.17
CA ALA A 31 -22.05 -9.25 11.24
C ALA A 31 -21.24 -9.41 9.94
N TYR A 32 -21.89 -9.28 8.78
CA TYR A 32 -21.22 -9.31 7.49
C TYR A 32 -20.22 -8.16 7.31
N GLU A 33 -20.58 -6.93 7.69
CA GLU A 33 -19.69 -5.78 7.63
C GLU A 33 -18.47 -5.94 8.56
N GLN A 34 -18.68 -6.47 9.76
CA GLN A 34 -17.63 -6.81 10.71
C GLN A 34 -16.64 -7.81 10.11
N ASP A 35 -17.13 -8.88 9.49
CA ASP A 35 -16.31 -9.91 8.85
C ASP A 35 -15.51 -9.37 7.66
N VAL A 36 -16.12 -8.50 6.85
CA VAL A 36 -15.43 -7.81 5.75
C VAL A 36 -14.33 -6.90 6.28
N ASN A 37 -14.57 -6.16 7.36
CA ASN A 37 -13.58 -5.27 7.96
C ASN A 37 -12.42 -6.06 8.58
N ASN A 38 -12.71 -7.20 9.22
CA ASN A 38 -11.70 -8.12 9.73
C ASN A 38 -10.88 -8.72 8.58
N ALA A 39 -11.51 -9.17 7.49
CA ALA A 39 -10.78 -9.69 6.34
C ALA A 39 -9.87 -8.62 5.70
N LYS A 40 -10.34 -7.37 5.57
CA LYS A 40 -9.54 -6.24 5.10
C LYS A 40 -8.39 -5.92 6.06
N SER A 41 -8.59 -6.00 7.37
CA SER A 41 -7.52 -5.76 8.34
C SER A 41 -6.45 -6.85 8.27
N HIS A 42 -6.84 -8.13 8.18
CA HIS A 42 -5.92 -9.25 7.97
C HIS A 42 -5.12 -9.15 6.66
N LEU A 43 -5.74 -8.70 5.57
CA LEU A 43 -5.06 -8.43 4.30
C LEU A 43 -4.05 -7.28 4.41
N ASN A 44 -4.36 -6.24 5.20
CA ASN A 44 -3.44 -5.14 5.44
C ASN A 44 -2.27 -5.53 6.35
N VAL A 45 -2.49 -6.42 7.33
CA VAL A 45 -1.45 -6.95 8.24
C VAL A 45 -0.43 -7.82 7.50
N HIS A 46 -0.84 -8.53 6.45
CA HIS A 46 0.05 -9.37 5.63
C HIS A 46 0.51 -8.74 4.32
N LYS A 47 0.31 -7.43 4.13
CA LYS A 47 0.88 -6.73 2.98
C LYS A 47 2.41 -6.74 3.09
N LYS A 48 3.03 -7.69 2.38
CA LYS A 48 4.49 -7.82 2.26
C LYS A 48 5.07 -6.47 1.84
N ARG A 49 5.70 -5.77 2.77
CA ARG A 49 6.43 -4.53 2.48
C ARG A 49 7.77 -4.93 1.89
N TYR A 50 7.98 -4.56 0.63
CA TYR A 50 9.28 -4.70 -0.01
C TYR A 50 10.26 -3.71 0.62
N LYS A 51 11.51 -4.14 0.82
CA LYS A 51 12.58 -3.22 1.23
C LYS A 51 12.74 -2.14 0.17
N PRO A 52 13.02 -0.89 0.57
CA PRO A 52 13.20 0.17 -0.40
C PRO A 52 14.49 -0.08 -1.20
N ILE A 53 14.57 0.51 -2.39
CA ILE A 53 15.67 0.31 -3.33
C ILE A 53 16.28 1.66 -3.67
N LEU A 54 17.59 1.79 -3.46
CA LEU A 54 18.40 2.89 -4.00
C LEU A 54 19.05 2.42 -5.31
N VAL A 55 18.81 3.15 -6.39
CA VAL A 55 19.38 2.85 -7.71
C VAL A 55 20.35 3.96 -8.13
N ILE A 56 21.61 3.61 -8.33
CA ILE A 56 22.67 4.52 -8.79
C ILE A 56 22.88 4.29 -10.29
N HIS A 57 22.74 5.35 -11.09
CA HIS A 57 22.97 5.29 -12.53
C HIS A 57 24.47 5.29 -12.87
N GLY A 58 24.79 4.92 -14.10
CA GLY A 58 26.18 4.87 -14.58
C GLY A 58 26.67 6.15 -15.25
N VAL A 59 27.78 6.01 -15.97
CA VAL A 59 28.42 7.11 -16.70
C VAL A 59 27.53 7.59 -17.83
N MET A 60 27.51 8.91 -18.04
CA MET A 60 26.73 9.58 -19.10
C MET A 60 25.22 9.24 -19.09
N SER A 61 24.70 8.89 -17.92
CA SER A 61 23.33 8.47 -17.67
C SER A 61 22.70 9.37 -16.60
N GLY A 62 21.47 9.10 -16.21
CA GLY A 62 20.76 9.88 -15.20
C GLY A 62 19.45 9.21 -14.81
N ASN A 63 18.75 9.77 -13.83
CA ASN A 63 17.52 9.17 -13.29
C ASN A 63 16.47 8.83 -14.37
N LYS A 64 16.28 9.73 -15.35
CA LYS A 64 15.32 9.55 -16.45
C LYS A 64 15.60 8.31 -17.29
N THR A 65 16.87 7.92 -17.45
CA THR A 65 17.24 6.74 -18.25
C THR A 65 16.82 5.43 -17.57
N LEU A 66 16.54 5.47 -16.26
CA LEU A 66 16.16 4.33 -15.43
C LEU A 66 14.66 4.33 -15.07
N GLU A 67 13.85 5.22 -15.65
CA GLU A 67 12.42 5.30 -15.31
C GLU A 67 11.69 4.00 -15.69
N SER A 68 11.98 3.44 -16.87
CA SER A 68 11.42 2.15 -17.30
C SER A 68 11.82 0.98 -16.38
N PHE A 69 13.02 1.03 -15.80
CA PHE A 69 13.49 0.05 -14.82
C PHE A 69 12.71 0.19 -13.50
N LYS A 70 12.53 1.41 -13.01
CA LYS A 70 11.69 1.72 -11.84
C LYS A 70 10.25 1.26 -12.02
N GLU A 71 9.63 1.58 -13.15
CA GLU A 71 8.27 1.15 -13.47
C GLU A 71 8.14 -0.38 -13.45
N ARG A 72 9.15 -1.09 -13.95
CA ARG A 72 9.15 -2.56 -13.98
C ARG A 72 9.26 -3.15 -12.56
N ILE A 73 10.11 -2.58 -11.70
CA ILE A 73 10.16 -2.97 -10.28
C ILE A 73 8.80 -2.75 -9.64
N GLN A 74 8.20 -1.57 -9.81
CA GLN A 74 6.93 -1.24 -9.18
C GLN A 74 5.77 -2.10 -9.70
N ARG A 75 5.83 -2.55 -10.96
CA ARG A 75 4.87 -3.49 -11.55
C ARG A 75 4.94 -4.88 -10.90
N PHE A 76 6.14 -5.45 -10.73
CA PHE A 76 6.31 -6.79 -10.15
C PHE A 76 6.35 -6.80 -8.62
N HIS A 77 6.69 -5.68 -8.00
CA HIS A 77 6.76 -5.48 -6.55
C HIS A 77 5.95 -4.24 -6.13
N PRO A 78 4.61 -4.32 -6.16
CA PRO A 78 3.74 -3.20 -5.84
C PRO A 78 4.02 -2.64 -4.44
N GLY A 79 4.16 -1.32 -4.34
CA GLY A 79 4.45 -0.63 -3.07
C GLY A 79 5.93 -0.54 -2.69
N THR A 80 6.84 -1.05 -3.52
CA THR A 80 8.28 -0.81 -3.33
C THR A 80 8.63 0.67 -3.54
N GLN A 81 9.28 1.27 -2.55
CA GLN A 81 9.88 2.60 -2.69
C GLN A 81 11.19 2.48 -3.48
N VAL A 82 11.22 3.04 -4.69
CA VAL A 82 12.41 3.06 -5.55
C VAL A 82 12.91 4.50 -5.65
N VAL A 83 14.13 4.74 -5.20
CA VAL A 83 14.80 6.05 -5.21
C VAL A 83 15.91 6.02 -6.25
N ILE A 84 15.88 6.97 -7.18
CA ILE A 84 16.91 7.15 -8.20
C ILE A 84 17.41 8.59 -8.11
N PRO A 85 18.54 8.84 -7.42
CA PRO A 85 19.11 10.17 -7.30
C PRO A 85 19.44 10.75 -8.67
N ASN A 86 19.37 12.08 -8.79
CA ASN A 86 19.78 12.79 -10.00
C ASN A 86 21.19 13.39 -9.89
N ASN A 87 21.88 13.13 -8.77
CA ASN A 87 23.27 13.52 -8.55
C ASN A 87 24.15 12.84 -9.60
N TYR A 88 25.13 13.56 -10.13
CA TYR A 88 26.07 13.03 -11.13
C TYR A 88 25.46 12.67 -12.49
N SER A 89 24.27 13.17 -12.85
CA SER A 89 23.69 12.93 -14.17
C SER A 89 24.52 13.52 -15.34
N ASN A 90 24.57 12.80 -16.46
CA ASN A 90 25.21 13.16 -17.73
C ASN A 90 26.69 13.53 -17.54
N TRP A 91 27.12 14.71 -18.00
CA TRP A 91 28.49 15.19 -17.88
C TRP A 91 29.00 15.25 -16.44
N VAL A 92 28.11 15.44 -15.47
CA VAL A 92 28.49 15.49 -14.05
C VAL A 92 28.94 14.10 -13.57
N SER A 93 28.60 13.01 -14.26
CA SER A 93 29.09 11.65 -13.94
C SER A 93 30.61 11.50 -14.08
N LEU A 94 31.28 12.44 -14.75
CA LEU A 94 32.72 12.46 -14.93
C LEU A 94 33.46 13.17 -13.79
N GLU A 95 32.74 13.68 -12.78
CA GLU A 95 33.33 14.17 -11.54
C GLU A 95 34.17 13.06 -10.85
N PRO A 96 35.16 13.41 -10.03
CA PRO A 96 36.02 12.42 -9.38
C PRO A 96 35.24 11.37 -8.58
N ILE A 97 35.50 10.09 -8.84
CA ILE A 97 34.79 8.96 -8.22
C ILE A 97 34.78 9.02 -6.69
N TRP A 98 35.87 9.44 -6.05
CA TRP A 98 35.94 9.52 -4.59
C TRP A 98 34.88 10.46 -4.00
N LYS A 99 34.55 11.56 -4.70
CA LYS A 99 33.52 12.51 -4.30
C LYS A 99 32.13 11.88 -4.47
N GLN A 100 31.91 11.16 -5.57
CA GLN A 100 30.67 10.41 -5.80
C GLN A 100 30.44 9.35 -4.72
N ILE A 101 31.49 8.62 -4.33
CA ILE A 101 31.43 7.59 -3.28
C ILE A 101 31.02 8.21 -1.94
N LEU A 102 31.55 9.38 -1.58
CA LEU A 102 31.17 10.05 -0.34
C LEU A 102 29.69 10.45 -0.36
N ASP A 103 29.24 11.14 -1.42
CA ASP A 103 27.85 11.61 -1.52
C ASP A 103 26.84 10.44 -1.56
N PHE A 104 27.12 9.38 -2.33
CA PHE A 104 26.28 8.19 -2.35
C PHE A 104 26.36 7.40 -1.05
N GLY A 105 27.52 7.40 -0.39
CA GLY A 105 27.69 6.83 0.95
C GLY A 105 26.75 7.49 1.96
N ASP A 106 26.70 8.82 1.99
CA ASP A 106 25.81 9.58 2.88
C ASP A 106 24.34 9.26 2.60
N MET A 107 23.94 9.14 1.32
CA MET A 107 22.58 8.73 0.95
C MET A 107 22.25 7.31 1.43
N VAL A 108 23.17 6.35 1.25
CA VAL A 108 22.99 4.97 1.75
C VAL A 108 22.83 4.96 3.26
N MET A 109 23.64 5.73 3.98
CA MET A 109 23.60 5.81 5.44
C MET A 109 22.28 6.41 5.93
N GLN A 110 21.83 7.52 5.33
CA GLN A 110 20.56 8.14 5.67
C GLN A 110 19.39 7.17 5.43
N MET A 111 19.33 6.56 4.25
CA MET A 111 18.24 5.66 3.88
C MET A 111 18.25 4.38 4.73
N SER A 112 19.43 3.87 5.10
CA SER A 112 19.53 2.71 6.00
C SER A 112 19.06 3.04 7.42
N ALA A 113 19.29 4.27 7.90
CA ALA A 113 18.80 4.71 9.21
C ALA A 113 17.27 4.86 9.25
N GLU A 114 16.65 5.28 8.14
CA GLU A 114 15.19 5.38 8.00
C GLU A 114 14.50 4.00 7.89
N HIS A 115 15.23 2.95 7.48
CA HIS A 115 14.69 1.62 7.20
C HIS A 115 15.47 0.54 7.96
N PRO A 116 15.14 0.25 9.23
CA PRO A 116 15.91 -0.67 10.09
C PRO A 116 15.95 -2.11 9.58
N ASP A 117 14.99 -2.53 8.77
CA ASP A 117 14.99 -3.85 8.10
C ASP A 117 15.98 -3.93 6.92
N GLY A 118 16.63 -2.82 6.59
CA GLY A 118 17.62 -2.67 5.53
C GLY A 118 17.04 -2.25 4.18
N ILE A 119 17.93 -2.00 3.24
CA ILE A 119 17.64 -1.51 1.88
C ILE A 119 18.29 -2.41 0.83
N HIS A 120 17.85 -2.31 -0.43
CA HIS A 120 18.58 -2.85 -1.56
C HIS A 120 19.32 -1.73 -2.30
N LEU A 121 20.57 -2.00 -2.68
CA LEU A 121 21.38 -1.12 -3.51
C LEU A 121 21.59 -1.78 -4.88
N ILE A 122 21.28 -1.05 -5.95
CA ILE A 122 21.52 -1.48 -7.33
C ILE A 122 22.30 -0.38 -8.02
N GLY A 123 23.44 -0.72 -8.63
CA GLY A 123 24.27 0.26 -9.35
C GLY A 123 24.67 -0.28 -10.71
N ASN A 124 24.68 0.61 -11.71
CA ASN A 124 25.41 0.37 -12.96
C ASN A 124 26.69 1.22 -12.93
N PHE A 125 27.85 0.59 -12.81
CA PHE A 125 29.15 1.27 -12.65
C PHE A 125 30.03 1.22 -13.91
N ILE A 126 29.44 0.88 -15.06
CA ILE A 126 30.15 0.66 -16.33
C ILE A 126 29.75 1.73 -17.35
#